data_AF-A0A0X6ZSJ8-F1
#
_entry.id   AF-A0A0X6ZSJ8-F1
#
_cell.length_a   1.000
_cell.length_b   1.000
_cell.length_c   1.000
_cell.angle_alpha   90.00
_cell.angle_beta   90.00
_cell.angle_gamma   90.00
#
_symmetry.space_group_name_H-M   'P 1'
#
loop_
_entity.id
_entity.type
_entity.pdbx_description
1 polymer ?
#
loop_
_entity_poly.entity_id
_entity_poly.type
_entity_poly.pdbx_seq_one_letter_code
_entity_poly.pdbx_strand_id
1 'polypeptide(L)'
;MLDIYYADFDTTVIPSDPGCLELAGSIDLDAHRLLAAPFDKARQAGADLRYFDDTLLEPEQVVILLSILLTNEYVLEGNEHALAAFNSMRDLLERAAKRGVGLVAFAD
;
A
#
# COMPACT_ATOMS: atom_id res chain seq x y z
N MET A 1 13.02 5.33 3.82
CA MET A 1 11.63 5.86 3.67
C MET A 1 10.99 5.04 2.56
N LEU A 2 9.68 4.80 2.59
CA LEU A 2 9.03 4.04 1.52
C LEU A 2 8.31 5.02 0.59
N ASP A 3 8.86 5.20 -0.61
CA ASP A 3 8.26 6.03 -1.64
C ASP A 3 7.31 5.17 -2.49
N ILE A 4 6.09 5.67 -2.68
CA ILE A 4 5.01 4.93 -3.33
C ILE A 4 4.57 5.72 -4.56
N TYR A 5 4.50 5.04 -5.70
CA TYR A 5 4.18 5.62 -7.00
C TYR A 5 2.96 4.94 -7.60
N TYR A 6 2.22 5.67 -8.44
CA TYR A 6 1.16 5.08 -9.25
C TYR A 6 1.79 4.24 -10.36
N ALA A 7 1.24 3.05 -10.57
CA ALA A 7 1.59 2.17 -11.66
C ALA A 7 0.38 2.01 -12.57
N ASP A 8 0.53 2.31 -13.86
CA ASP A 8 -0.57 2.13 -14.83
C ASP A 8 -1.00 0.66 -14.89
N PHE A 9 -2.23 0.42 -15.34
CA PHE A 9 -2.85 -0.91 -15.32
C PHE A 9 -2.08 -1.97 -16.13
N ASP A 10 -1.29 -1.55 -17.12
CA ASP A 10 -0.45 -2.38 -17.96
C ASP A 10 0.99 -2.53 -17.44
N THR A 11 1.30 -1.91 -16.30
CA THR A 11 2.59 -2.08 -15.62
C THR A 11 2.65 -3.49 -15.05
N THR A 12 3.43 -4.38 -15.69
CA THR A 12 3.65 -5.75 -15.21
C THR A 12 5.03 -5.96 -14.61
N VAL A 13 5.92 -4.97 -14.72
CA VAL A 13 7.30 -5.02 -14.25
C VAL A 13 7.62 -3.75 -13.47
N ILE A 14 8.21 -3.91 -12.29
CA ILE A 14 8.70 -2.79 -11.48
C ILE A 14 9.85 -2.12 -12.26
N PRO A 15 9.72 -0.84 -12.64
CA PRO A 15 10.80 -0.14 -13.33
C PRO A 15 12.01 0.02 -12.40
N SER A 16 13.22 -0.10 -12.96
CA SER A 16 14.45 0.10 -12.18
C SER A 16 14.72 1.55 -11.79
N ASP A 17 14.03 2.50 -12.44
CA ASP A 17 14.07 3.92 -12.14
C ASP A 17 12.64 4.43 -11.94
N PRO A 18 12.29 4.93 -10.74
CA PRO A 18 10.97 5.48 -10.46
C PRO A 18 10.75 6.86 -11.10
N GLY A 19 11.77 7.48 -11.71
CA GLY A 19 11.67 8.80 -12.34
C GLY A 19 10.65 8.91 -13.48
N CYS A 20 10.17 7.78 -14.01
CA CYS A 20 9.10 7.73 -15.00
C CYS A 20 7.69 7.60 -14.40
N LEU A 21 7.56 7.44 -13.07
CA LEU A 21 6.29 7.22 -12.39
C LEU A 21 5.82 8.47 -11.63
N GLU A 22 4.50 8.63 -11.49
CA GLU A 22 3.90 9.69 -10.66
C GLU A 22 3.97 9.29 -9.19
N LEU A 23 4.61 10.13 -8.35
CA LEU A 23 4.64 9.92 -6.90
C LEU A 23 3.22 9.99 -6.31
N ALA A 24 2.78 8.88 -5.72
CA ALA A 24 1.49 8.77 -5.04
C ALA A 24 1.57 9.22 -3.58
N GLY A 25 2.74 9.08 -2.96
CA GLY A 25 3.04 9.53 -1.61
C GLY A 25 4.26 8.83 -1.03
N SER A 26 4.56 9.10 0.24
CA SER A 26 5.61 8.40 0.97
C SER A 26 5.15 8.08 2.38
N ILE A 27 5.68 6.99 2.93
CA ILE A 27 5.42 6.57 4.31
C ILE A 27 6.75 6.24 4.99
N ASP A 28 6.86 6.59 6.26
CA ASP A 28 8.01 6.19 7.06
C ASP A 28 8.07 4.66 7.19
N LEU A 29 9.28 4.08 7.16
CA LEU A 29 9.44 2.61 7.18
C LEU A 29 9.02 2.01 8.53
N ASP A 30 9.30 2.69 9.64
CA ASP A 30 8.86 2.23 10.95
C ASP A 30 7.35 2.36 11.11
N ALA A 31 6.75 3.42 10.54
CA ALA A 31 5.30 3.56 10.42
C ALA A 31 4.69 2.46 9.53
N HIS A 32 5.32 2.11 8.42
CA HIS A 32 4.88 1.02 7.53
C HIS A 32 4.94 -0.34 8.23
N ARG A 33 5.97 -0.61 9.05
CA ARG A 33 6.07 -1.84 9.87
C ARG A 33 4.91 -2.02 10.84
N LEU A 34 4.31 -0.94 11.33
CA LEU A 34 3.11 -1.02 12.17
C LEU A 34 1.89 -1.56 11.41
N LEU A 35 1.91 -1.50 10.07
CA LEU A 35 0.87 -2.05 9.20
C LEU A 35 1.11 -3.54 8.85
N ALA A 36 2.19 -4.16 9.33
CA ALA A 36 2.48 -5.56 9.01
C ALA A 36 1.33 -6.51 9.37
N ALA A 37 0.67 -6.30 10.51
CA ALA A 37 -0.46 -7.12 10.95
C ALA A 37 -1.67 -7.08 9.98
N PRO A 38 -2.17 -5.91 9.55
CA PRO A 38 -3.22 -5.86 8.52
C PRO A 38 -2.77 -6.42 7.17
N PHE A 39 -1.52 -6.22 6.74
CA PHE A 39 -0.99 -6.83 5.51
C PHE A 39 -0.93 -8.36 5.58
N ASP A 40 -0.51 -8.93 6.70
CA ASP A 40 -0.49 -10.39 6.92
C ASP A 40 -1.89 -10.99 6.89
N LYS A 41 -2.88 -10.31 7.49
CA LYS A 41 -4.29 -10.71 7.35
C LYS A 41 -4.75 -10.67 5.90
N ALA A 42 -4.28 -9.67 5.15
CA ALA A 42 -4.66 -9.53 3.75
C ALA A 42 -4.07 -10.66 2.88
N ARG A 43 -2.82 -11.02 3.14
CA ARG A 43 -2.18 -12.20 2.56
C ARG A 43 -2.93 -13.50 2.90
N GLN A 44 -3.34 -13.68 4.16
CA GLN A 44 -4.13 -14.85 4.60
C GLN A 44 -5.53 -14.90 3.97
N ALA A 45 -6.12 -13.76 3.62
CA ALA A 45 -7.40 -13.66 2.93
C ALA A 45 -7.33 -14.05 1.43
N GLY A 46 -6.18 -14.54 0.96
CA GLY A 46 -6.00 -15.06 -0.39
C GLY A 46 -5.60 -14.02 -1.42
N ALA A 47 -5.21 -12.82 -0.98
CA ALA A 47 -4.86 -11.73 -1.89
C ALA A 47 -3.46 -11.87 -2.55
N ASP A 48 -2.71 -12.94 -2.26
CA ASP A 48 -1.29 -13.13 -2.60
C ASP A 48 -0.45 -11.84 -2.45
N LEU A 49 -0.81 -11.03 -1.45
CA LEU A 49 -0.19 -9.76 -1.16
C LEU A 49 1.16 -10.07 -0.52
N ARG A 50 2.23 -9.84 -1.27
CA ARG A 50 3.56 -9.68 -0.67
C ARG A 50 3.54 -8.44 0.21
N TYR A 51 4.34 -8.46 1.27
CA TYR A 51 4.55 -7.27 2.09
C TYR A 51 4.96 -6.11 1.18
N PHE A 52 4.33 -4.93 1.34
CA PHE A 52 4.45 -3.83 0.38
C PHE A 52 5.80 -3.11 0.51
N ASP A 53 6.84 -3.81 0.09
CA ASP A 53 8.25 -3.43 0.16
C ASP A 53 8.89 -3.96 -1.14
N ASP A 54 9.35 -3.07 -2.01
CA ASP A 54 9.84 -3.37 -3.36
C ASP A 54 8.88 -4.26 -4.19
N THR A 55 7.58 -3.98 -4.09
CA THR A 55 6.53 -4.76 -4.74
C THR A 55 5.56 -3.87 -5.51
N LEU A 56 5.02 -4.46 -6.59
CA LEU A 56 3.94 -3.92 -7.37
C LEU A 56 2.63 -4.51 -6.85
N LEU A 57 1.67 -3.64 -6.54
CA LEU A 57 0.27 -3.97 -6.31
C LEU A 57 -0.51 -3.69 -7.59
N GLU A 58 -1.14 -4.72 -8.12
CA GLU A 58 -2.07 -4.58 -9.23
C GLU A 58 -3.35 -3.82 -8.79
N PRO A 59 -4.09 -3.20 -9.72
CA PRO A 59 -5.31 -2.46 -9.37
C PRO A 59 -6.32 -3.28 -8.54
N GLU A 60 -6.45 -4.58 -8.81
CA GLU A 60 -7.31 -5.48 -8.03
C GLU A 60 -6.80 -5.69 -6.60
N GLN A 61 -5.49 -5.82 -6.42
CA GLN A 61 -4.84 -5.98 -5.13
C GLN A 61 -4.98 -4.71 -4.28
N VAL A 62 -4.93 -3.52 -4.90
CA VAL A 62 -5.20 -2.23 -4.24
C VAL A 62 -6.60 -2.22 -3.62
N VAL A 63 -7.62 -2.67 -4.36
CA VAL A 63 -9.02 -2.69 -3.88
C VAL A 63 -9.21 -3.72 -2.75
N ILE A 64 -8.59 -4.89 -2.88
CA ILE A 64 -8.63 -5.93 -1.86
C ILE A 64 -7.98 -5.43 -0.56
N LEU A 65 -6.77 -4.87 -0.65
CA LEU A 65 -6.04 -4.34 0.49
C LEU A 65 -6.79 -3.20 1.17
N LEU A 66 -7.37 -2.27 0.40
CA LEU A 66 -8.20 -1.21 0.93
C LEU A 66 -9.39 -1.77 1.72
N SER A 67 -10.09 -2.77 1.18
CA SER A 67 -11.25 -3.39 1.84
C SER A 67 -10.86 -4.04 3.17
N ILE A 68 -9.69 -4.69 3.21
CA ILE A 68 -9.18 -5.35 4.41
C ILE A 68 -8.74 -4.33 5.46
N LEU A 69 -8.08 -3.25 5.06
CA LEU A 69 -7.73 -2.16 5.96
C LEU A 69 -8.99 -1.56 6.59
N LEU A 70 -9.99 -1.20 5.79
CA LEU A 70 -11.26 -0.66 6.29
C LEU A 70 -11.96 -1.62 7.26
N THR A 71 -11.88 -2.92 7.01
CA THR A 71 -12.46 -3.95 7.89
C THR A 71 -11.64 -4.16 9.18
N ASN A 72 -10.39 -3.70 9.24
CA ASN A 72 -9.50 -3.88 10.39
C ASN A 72 -9.09 -2.57 11.07
N GLU A 73 -9.80 -1.46 10.84
CA GLU A 73 -9.50 -0.14 11.43
C GLU A 73 -9.36 -0.19 12.97
N TYR A 74 -10.19 -1.00 13.63
CA TYR A 74 -10.18 -1.20 15.08
C TYR A 74 -8.90 -1.88 15.63
N VAL A 75 -8.08 -2.50 14.78
CA VAL A 75 -6.82 -3.16 15.21
C VAL A 75 -5.79 -2.14 15.70
N LEU A 76 -5.95 -0.87 15.35
CA LEU A 76 -4.99 0.20 15.63
C LEU A 76 -5.46 1.18 16.72
N GLU A 77 -6.60 0.91 17.36
CA GLU A 77 -7.08 1.70 18.49
C GLU A 77 -6.04 1.74 19.62
N GLY A 78 -5.62 2.95 20.01
CA GLY A 78 -4.66 3.18 21.09
C GLY A 78 -3.21 3.42 20.66
N ASN A 79 -2.88 3.33 19.37
CA ASN A 79 -1.56 3.69 18.84
C ASN A 79 -1.70 4.81 17.79
N GLU A 80 -1.52 6.07 18.22
CA GLU A 80 -1.66 7.27 17.37
C GLU A 80 -0.74 7.22 16.15
N HIS A 81 0.49 6.71 16.30
CA HIS A 81 1.44 6.59 15.20
C HIS A 81 0.99 5.54 14.17
N ALA A 82 0.47 4.40 14.63
CA ALA A 82 -0.05 3.38 13.73
C ALA A 82 -1.35 3.86 13.03
N LEU A 83 -2.19 4.61 13.73
CA LEU A 83 -3.40 5.20 13.16
C LEU A 83 -3.07 6.24 12.08
N ALA A 84 -2.03 7.07 12.28
CA ALA A 84 -1.57 8.00 11.26
C ALA A 84 -1.04 7.26 10.02
N ALA A 85 -0.20 6.24 10.22
CA ALA A 85 0.31 5.38 9.15
C ALA A 85 -0.81 4.72 8.34
N PHE A 86 -1.82 4.22 9.05
CA PHE A 86 -3.00 3.59 8.47
C PHE A 86 -3.84 4.56 7.66
N ASN A 87 -4.12 5.75 8.19
CA ASN A 87 -4.87 6.76 7.46
C ASN A 87 -4.15 7.19 6.18
N SER A 88 -2.82 7.35 6.22
CA SER A 88 -2.00 7.65 5.05
C SER A 88 -2.06 6.53 4.00
N MET A 89 -1.93 5.27 4.42
CA MET A 89 -2.02 4.12 3.52
C MET A 89 -3.43 3.97 2.93
N ARG A 90 -4.48 4.16 3.75
CA ARG A 90 -5.87 4.14 3.31
C ARG A 90 -6.11 5.19 2.24
N ASP A 91 -5.73 6.45 2.48
CA ASP A 91 -5.95 7.53 1.52
C ASP A 91 -5.22 7.27 0.20
N LEU A 92 -4.00 6.72 0.27
CA LEU A 92 -3.22 6.36 -0.92
C LEU A 92 -3.91 5.25 -1.73
N LEU A 93 -4.38 4.19 -1.07
CA LEU A 93 -5.13 3.10 -1.71
C LEU A 93 -6.48 3.57 -2.26
N GLU A 94 -7.19 4.47 -1.57
CA GLU A 94 -8.44 5.07 -2.06
C GLU A 94 -8.21 5.88 -3.33
N ARG A 95 -7.12 6.65 -3.40
CA ARG A 95 -6.75 7.41 -4.60
C ARG A 95 -6.40 6.49 -5.76
N ALA A 96 -5.61 5.45 -5.52
CA ALA A 96 -5.26 4.46 -6.55
C ALA A 96 -6.49 3.69 -7.05
N ALA A 97 -7.36 3.23 -6.14
CA ALA A 97 -8.60 2.55 -6.46
C ALA A 97 -9.55 3.43 -7.29
N LYS A 98 -9.70 4.72 -6.94
CA LYS A 98 -10.50 5.68 -7.72
C LYS A 98 -9.98 5.89 -9.13
N ARG A 99 -8.66 5.83 -9.31
CA ARG A 99 -7.99 5.95 -10.61
C ARG A 99 -7.98 4.62 -11.38
N GLY A 100 -8.24 3.49 -10.73
CA GLY A 100 -8.15 2.16 -11.35
C GLY A 100 -6.71 1.74 -11.68
N VAL A 101 -5.73 2.28 -10.93
CA VAL A 101 -4.30 2.05 -11.15
C VAL A 101 -3.70 1.23 -10.02
N GLY A 102 -2.56 0.60 -10.31
CA GLY A 102 -1.75 -0.09 -9.33
C GLY A 102 -0.88 0.87 -8.52
N LEU A 103 -0.09 0.30 -7.62
CA LEU A 103 0.88 1.02 -6.80
C LEU A 103 2.19 0.26 -6.77
N VAL A 104 3.30 0.98 -6.76
CA VAL A 104 4.62 0.38 -6.57
C VAL A 104 5.34 1.10 -5.45
N ALA A 105 5.93 0.32 -4.55
CA ALA A 105 6.76 0.83 -3.47
C ALA A 105 8.24 0.64 -3.80
N PHE A 106 9.03 1.65 -3.50
CA PHE A 106 10.49 1.59 -3.49
C PHE A 106 10.98 1.92 -2.08
N ALA A 107 11.72 0.99 -1.48
CA ALA A 107 12.41 1.26 -0.23
C ALA A 107 13.78 1.89 -0.53
N ASP A 108 14.02 3.07 0.04
CA ASP A 108 15.36 3.69 0.10
C ASP A 108 16.16 3.19 1.31
#